data_AF-A0A3C1NCL5-F1
#
_entry.id   AF-A0A3C1NCL5-F1
#
_cell.length_a   1.000
_cell.length_b   1.000
_cell.length_c   1.000
_cell.angle_alpha   90.00
_cell.angle_beta   90.00
_cell.angle_gamma   90.00
#
_symmetry.space_group_name_H-M   'P 1'
#
loop_
_entity.id
_entity.type
_entity.pdbx_description
1 polymer ?
#
loop_
_entity_poly.entity_id
_entity_poly.type
_entity_poly.pdbx_seq_one_letter_code
_entity_poly.pdbx_strand_id
1 'polypeptide(L)' 'VLTHRYLLNELWAVPTDAQYLRVYVRQLRQKIEDNPERPHYITTETGIGYRFRAPD' A
#
# COMPACT_ATOMS: atom_id res chain seq x y z
N VAL A 1 -8.10 -7.18 2.85
CA VAL A 1 -7.73 -5.79 2.50
C VAL A 1 -7.35 -5.09 3.79
N LEU A 2 -6.26 -4.35 3.81
CA LEU A 2 -5.91 -3.46 4.91
C LEU A 2 -6.31 -2.03 4.52
N THR A 3 -7.08 -1.36 5.38
CA THR A 3 -7.60 -0.01 5.06
C THR A 3 -6.50 1.04 5.23
N HIS A 4 -6.66 2.18 4.56
CA HIS A 4 -5.74 3.32 4.76
C HIS A 4 -5.63 3.69 6.24
N ARG A 5 -6.77 3.83 6.94
CA ARG A 5 -6.80 4.17 8.37
C ARG A 5 -6.06 3.14 9.24
N TYR A 6 -6.24 1.85 8.97
CA TYR A 6 -5.54 0.80 9.70
C TYR A 6 -4.02 0.91 9.51
N LEU A 7 -3.57 1.00 8.25
CA LEU A 7 -2.14 1.10 7.94
C LEU A 7 -1.52 2.37 8.50
N LEU A 8 -2.24 3.50 8.45
CA LEU A 8 -1.76 4.75 9.01
C LEU A 8 -1.56 4.67 10.52
N ASN A 9 -2.51 4.06 11.24
CA ASN A 9 -2.42 3.91 12.69
C ASN A 9 -1.31 2.95 13.12
N GLU A 10 -1.06 1.90 12.34
CA GLU A 10 -0.05 0.90 12.69
C GLU A 10 1.38 1.38 12.40
N LEU A 11 1.55 2.20 11.35
CA LEU A 11 2.86 2.68 10.92
C LEU A 11 3.25 4.03 11.55
N TRP A 12 2.27 4.84 11.96
CA TRP A 12 2.51 6.15 12.56
C TRP A 12 1.73 6.30 13.87
N ALA A 13 2.43 6.70 14.93
CA ALA A 13 1.84 6.97 16.23
C ALA A 13 1.06 8.31 16.30
N VAL A 14 1.12 9.12 15.24
CA VAL A 14 0.47 10.43 15.14
C VAL A 14 -0.39 10.52 13.88
N PRO A 15 -1.45 11.34 13.87
CA PRO A 15 -2.25 11.56 12.66
C PRO A 15 -1.37 12.02 11.50
N THR A 16 -1.43 11.28 10.39
CA THR A 16 -0.63 11.53 9.17
C THR A 16 -1.52 11.50 7.94
N ASP A 17 -1.08 12.12 6.84
CA ASP A 17 -1.79 12.09 5.57
C ASP A 17 -1.61 10.75 4.83
N ALA A 18 -2.69 10.23 4.27
CA ALA A 18 -2.68 9.07 3.36
C ALA A 18 -1.76 9.25 2.13
N GLN A 19 -1.39 10.49 1.77
CA GLN A 19 -0.34 10.77 0.78
C GLN A 19 1.00 10.11 1.13
N TYR A 20 1.40 10.11 2.40
CA TYR A 20 2.64 9.44 2.82
C TYR A 20 2.57 7.94 2.59
N LEU A 21 1.46 7.31 3.00
CA LEU A 21 1.23 5.88 2.75
C LEU A 21 1.32 5.54 1.25
N ARG A 22 0.79 6.40 0.37
CA ARG A 22 0.91 6.22 -1.09
C ARG A 22 2.37 6.26 -1.57
N VAL A 23 3.19 7.16 -1.03
CA VAL A 23 4.62 7.23 -1.38
C VAL A 23 5.34 5.96 -0.94
N TYR A 24 5.11 5.49 0.29
CA TYR A 24 5.71 4.25 0.78
C TYR A 24 5.27 3.02 -0.01
N VAL A 25 3.99 2.89 -0.34
CA VAL A 25 3.51 1.78 -1.18
C VAL A 25 4.13 1.83 -2.58
N ARG A 26 4.28 3.03 -3.18
CA ARG A 26 4.96 3.18 -4.47
C ARG A 26 6.43 2.72 -4.37
N GLN A 27 7.15 3.13 -3.34
CA GLN A 27 8.54 2.71 -3.12
C GLN A 27 8.65 1.20 -2.84
N LEU A 28 7.69 0.62 -2.13
CA LEU A 28 7.65 -0.81 -1.87
C LEU A 28 7.43 -1.59 -3.17
N ARG A 29 6.45 -1.18 -3.99
CA ARG A 29 6.20 -1.78 -5.32
C ARG A 29 7.42 -1.72 -6.22
N GLN A 30 8.17 -0.62 -6.20
CA GLN A 30 9.44 -0.50 -6.94
C GLN A 30 10.50 -1.54 -6.55
N LYS A 31 10.42 -2.12 -5.34
CA LYS A 31 11.38 -3.11 -4.86
C LYS A 31 10.94 -4.55 -5.07
N ILE A 32 9.63 -4.81 -5.13
CA ILE A 32 9.09 -6.18 -5.08
C ILE A 32 8.29 -6.57 -6.32
N GLU A 33 7.79 -5.62 -7.10
CA GLU A 33 7.02 -5.90 -8.31
C GLU A 33 7.95 -5.89 -9.52
N ASP A 34 7.76 -6.81 -10.46
CA ASP A 34 8.46 -6.80 -11.75
C ASP A 34 8.15 -5.54 -12.54
N ASN A 35 6.88 -5.11 -12.51
CA ASN A 35 6.42 -3.83 -13.05
C ASN A 35 5.57 -3.08 -12.00
N PRO A 36 6.09 -2.00 -11.39
CA PRO A 36 5.37 -1.24 -10.36
C PRO A 36 4.06 -0.58 -10.82
N GLU A 37 3.90 -0.36 -12.14
CA GLU A 37 2.66 0.18 -12.72
C GLU A 37 1.60 -0.90 -12.95
N ARG A 38 1.98 -2.17 -12.90
CA ARG A 38 1.10 -3.34 -13.00
C ARG A 38 1.30 -4.25 -11.78
N PRO A 39 0.93 -3.79 -10.58
CA PRO A 39 1.26 -4.50 -9.35
C PRO A 39 0.50 -5.82 -9.24
N HIS A 40 1.22 -6.90 -8.96
CA HIS A 40 0.69 -8.24 -8.72
C HIS A 40 0.54 -8.50 -7.21
N TYR A 41 1.56 -8.16 -6.41
CA TYR A 41 1.58 -8.43 -4.98
C TYR A 41 0.73 -7.43 -4.18
N ILE A 42 0.92 -6.13 -4.40
CA ILE A 42 0.21 -5.09 -3.63
C ILE A 42 -0.77 -4.38 -4.54
N THR A 43 -2.04 -4.77 -4.49
CA THR A 43 -3.11 -4.15 -5.30
C THR A 43 -3.81 -3.02 -4.54
N THR A 44 -4.23 -1.98 -5.28
CA THR A 44 -5.00 -0.87 -4.72
C THR A 44 -6.48 -1.19 -4.79
N GLU A 45 -7.17 -1.10 -3.65
CA GLU A 45 -8.63 -1.12 -3.56
C GLU A 45 -9.09 0.34 -3.39
N THR A 46 -9.54 0.97 -4.48
CA THR A 46 -9.82 2.41 -4.54
C THR A 46 -10.76 2.85 -3.44
N GLY A 47 -10.37 3.90 -2.68
CA GLY A 47 -11.14 4.42 -1.55
C GLY A 47 -11.05 3.57 -0.27
N ILE A 48 -10.52 2.35 -0.33
CA ILE A 48 -10.50 1.40 0.80
C ILE A 48 -9.08 1.29 1.37
N GLY A 49 -8.11 0.87 0.56
CA GLY A 49 -6.75 0.59 1.01
C GLY A 49 -5.98 -0.32 0.08
N TYR A 50 -5.20 -1.23 0.66
CA TYR A 50 -4.31 -2.12 -0.08
C TYR A 50 -4.57 -3.58 0.23
N ARG A 51 -4.40 -4.43 -0.77
CA ARG A 51 -4.50 -5.88 -0.64
C ARG A 51 -3.20 -6.51 -1.08
N PHE A 52 -2.63 -7.32 -0.18
CA PHE A 52 -1.58 -8.25 -0.53
C PHE A 52 -2.17 -9.49 -1.19
N ARG A 53 -1.59 -9.92 -2.30
CA ARG A 53 -1.90 -11.17 -3.00
C ARG A 53 -0.63 -12.02 -3.02
N ALA A 54 -0.75 -13.28 -2.65
CA ALA A 54 0.32 -14.25 -2.87
C ALA A 54 0.48 -14.44 -4.40
N PRO A 55 1.72 -14.66 -4.88
CA PRO A 55 1.91 -15.12 -6.24
C PRO A 55 1.22 -16.48 -6.40
N ASP A 56 0.56 -16.66 -7.55
CA ASP A 56 0.05 -17.97 -7.98
C ASP A 56 1.21 -18.94 -8.29
#